data_AF-A0A4S4AXW3-F1
#
_entry.id   AF-A0A4S4AXW3-F1
#
_cell.length_a   1.000
_cell.length_b   1.000
_cell.length_c   1.000
_cell.angle_alpha   90.00
_cell.angle_beta   90.00
_cell.angle_gamma   90.00
#
_symmetry.space_group_name_H-M   'P 1'
#
loop_
_entity.id
_entity.type
_entity.pdbx_description
1 polymer ?
#
loop_
_entity_poly.entity_id
_entity_poly.type
_entity_poly.pdbx_seq_one_letter_code
_entity_poly.pdbx_strand_id
1 'polypeptide(L)'
;MFAAVGAFIGLGQLLASQERITARIIVGRCISTAGIATAAGSVLVFVPSLSPVGQIGIAAALASLGTSGLERLFQRIVGGRSEP
;
A
#
# COMPACT_ATOMS: atom_id res chain seq x y z
N MET A 1 -1.32 10.31 -18.43
CA MET A 1 -1.95 9.05 -18.01
C MET A 1 -1.70 8.76 -16.53
N PHE A 2 -0.44 8.60 -16.08
CA PHE A 2 -0.11 8.25 -14.69
C PHE A 2 -0.65 9.24 -13.63
N ALA A 3 -0.61 10.55 -13.92
CA ALA A 3 -1.16 11.56 -13.01
C ALA A 3 -2.68 11.39 -12.79
N ALA A 4 -3.44 11.03 -13.83
CA ALA A 4 -4.88 10.80 -13.71
C ALA A 4 -5.18 9.55 -12.87
N VAL A 5 -4.45 8.45 -13.12
CA VAL A 5 -4.57 7.22 -12.32
C VAL A 5 -4.25 7.48 -10.86
N GLY A 6 -3.17 8.21 -10.58
CA GLY A 6 -2.80 8.62 -9.22
C GLY A 6 -3.87 9.48 -8.55
N ALA A 7 -4.45 10.44 -9.27
CA ALA A 7 -5.54 11.28 -8.77
C ALA A 7 -6.79 10.45 -8.44
N PHE A 8 -7.18 9.49 -9.29
CA PHE A 8 -8.30 8.58 -9.03
C PHE A 8 -8.06 7.68 -7.82
N ILE A 9 -6.86 7.12 -7.67
CA ILE A 9 -6.50 6.31 -6.49
C ILE A 9 -6.55 7.18 -5.22
N GLY A 10 -5.98 8.39 -5.27
CA GLY A 10 -6.00 9.34 -4.16
C GLY A 10 -7.41 9.73 -3.75
N LEU A 11 -8.29 10.00 -4.73
CA LEU A 11 -9.72 10.26 -4.50
C LEU A 11 -10.41 9.06 -3.85
N GLY A 12 -10.17 7.84 -4.35
CA GLY A 12 -10.73 6.62 -3.76
C GLY A 12 -10.30 6.42 -2.31
N GLN A 13 -9.03 6.68 -2.00
CA GLN A 13 -8.48 6.61 -0.64
C GLN A 13 -9.08 7.68 0.28
N LEU A 14 -9.31 8.89 -0.23
CA LEU A 14 -10.01 9.97 0.49
C LEU A 14 -11.46 9.62 0.78
N LEU A 15 -12.17 9.00 -0.17
CA LEU A 15 -13.54 8.53 0.03
C LEU A 15 -13.61 7.37 1.03
N ALA A 16 -12.64 6.47 1.00
CA ALA A 16 -12.62 5.27 1.85
C ALA A 16 -12.12 5.54 3.28
N SER A 17 -11.36 6.62 3.52
CA SER A 17 -10.69 6.88 4.80
C SER A 17 -11.23 8.13 5.49
N GLN A 18 -11.67 7.99 6.74
CA GLN A 18 -12.12 9.10 7.61
C GLN A 18 -10.96 9.76 8.39
N GLU A 19 -9.71 9.40 8.08
CA GLU A 19 -8.55 9.88 8.81
C GLU A 19 -8.19 11.32 8.38
N ARG A 20 -7.81 12.17 9.34
CA ARG A 20 -7.31 13.52 9.02
C ARG A 20 -6.01 13.39 8.22
N ILE A 21 -6.09 13.64 6.92
CA ILE A 21 -4.92 13.63 6.04
C ILE A 21 -3.94 14.71 6.49
N THR A 22 -2.90 14.26 7.16
CA THR A 22 -1.80 15.09 7.65
C THR A 22 -0.56 14.80 6.81
N ALA A 23 0.32 15.78 6.59
CA ALA A 23 1.53 15.60 5.77
C ALA A 23 2.35 14.36 6.19
N ARG A 24 2.42 14.06 7.49
CA ARG A 24 3.07 12.86 8.03
C ARG A 24 2.50 11.55 7.48
N ILE A 25 1.17 11.47 7.36
CA ILE A 25 0.47 10.25 6.89
C ILE A 25 0.65 10.08 5.38
N ILE A 26 0.58 11.17 4.63
CA ILE A 26 0.83 11.14 3.18
C ILE A 26 2.21 10.55 2.90
N VAL A 27 3.24 11.07 3.58
CA VAL A 27 4.63 10.60 3.42
C VAL A 27 4.76 9.12 3.83
N GLY A 28 4.20 8.75 4.98
CA GLY A 28 4.24 7.36 5.45
C GLY A 28 3.57 6.38 4.49
N ARG A 29 2.37 6.73 3.98
CA ARG A 29 1.64 5.92 3.00
C ARG A 29 2.41 5.82 1.68
N CYS A 30 3.01 6.92 1.22
CA CYS A 30 3.84 6.94 0.02
C CYS A 30 5.04 5.97 0.14
N ILE A 31 5.80 6.05 1.24
CA ILE A 31 6.95 5.16 1.49
C ILE A 31 6.50 3.70 1.56
N SER A 32 5.41 3.41 2.28
CA SER A 32 4.87 2.04 2.37
C SER A 32 4.48 1.51 0.99
N THR A 33 3.72 2.29 0.21
CA THR A 33 3.31 1.89 -1.14
C THR A 33 4.49 1.71 -2.09
N ALA A 34 5.53 2.56 -1.99
CA ALA A 34 6.73 2.44 -2.78
C ALA A 34 7.50 1.14 -2.44
N GLY A 35 7.61 0.80 -1.15
CA GLY A 35 8.21 -0.46 -0.71
C GLY A 35 7.46 -1.68 -1.24
N ILE A 36 6.13 -1.68 -1.13
CA ILE A 36 5.27 -2.75 -1.66
C ILE A 36 5.42 -2.86 -3.19
N ALA A 37 5.36 -1.75 -3.92
CA ALA A 37 5.49 -1.73 -5.37
C ALA A 37 6.86 -2.26 -5.81
N THR A 38 7.92 -1.91 -5.08
CA THR A 38 9.28 -2.40 -5.32
C THR A 38 9.36 -3.90 -5.06
N ALA A 39 8.77 -4.39 -3.98
CA ALA A 39 8.69 -5.82 -3.67
C ALA A 39 7.88 -6.60 -4.72
N ALA A 40 6.80 -6.03 -5.24
CA ALA A 40 6.03 -6.64 -6.32
C ALA A 40 6.83 -6.68 -7.64
N GLY A 41 7.60 -5.62 -7.94
CA GLY A 41 8.47 -5.57 -9.11
C GLY A 41 9.64 -6.54 -9.03
N SER A 42 10.23 -6.74 -7.84
CA SER A 42 11.37 -7.65 -7.66
C SER A 42 11.03 -9.11 -7.89
N VAL A 43 9.75 -9.49 -7.87
CA VAL A 43 9.27 -10.84 -8.20
C VAL A 43 9.72 -11.27 -9.61
N LEU A 44 9.79 -10.32 -10.56
CA LEU A 44 10.29 -10.60 -11.91
C LEU A 44 11.76 -11.06 -11.94
N VAL A 45 12.55 -10.71 -10.92
CA VAL A 45 13.94 -11.18 -10.80
C VAL A 45 13.97 -12.69 -10.51
N PHE A 46 13.01 -13.19 -9.74
CA PHE A 46 12.91 -14.61 -9.40
C PHE A 46 12.24 -15.43 -10.50
N VAL A 47 11.22 -14.86 -11.15
CA VAL A 47 10.50 -15.54 -12.23
C VAL A 47 10.35 -14.58 -13.43
N PRO A 48 11.36 -14.54 -14.32
CA PRO A 48 11.37 -13.60 -15.46
C PRO A 48 10.29 -13.89 -16.51
N SER A 49 9.81 -15.12 -16.58
CA SER A 49 8.78 -15.57 -17.53
C SER A 49 7.35 -15.42 -17.00
N LEU A 50 7.15 -14.65 -15.93
CA LEU A 50 5.82 -14.37 -15.39
C LEU A 50 4.95 -13.62 -16.41
N SER A 51 3.73 -14.13 -16.61
CA SER A 51 2.71 -13.43 -17.37
C SER A 51 2.40 -12.06 -16.73
N PRO A 52 2.12 -11.01 -17.53
CA PRO A 52 1.70 -9.70 -17.02
C PRO A 52 0.50 -9.79 -16.06
N VAL A 53 -0.44 -10.69 -16.33
CA VAL A 53 -1.61 -10.91 -15.47
C VAL A 53 -1.21 -11.51 -14.12
N GLY A 54 -0.26 -12.45 -14.14
CA GLY A 54 0.28 -13.05 -12.92
C GLY A 54 1.02 -12.03 -12.06
N GLN A 55 1.82 -11.15 -12.68
CA GLN A 55 2.50 -10.08 -11.98
C GLN A 55 1.52 -9.07 -11.35
N ILE A 56 0.46 -8.70 -12.07
CA ILE A 56 -0.61 -7.83 -11.53
C ILE A 56 -1.29 -8.51 -10.33
N GLY A 57 -1.58 -9.81 -10.42
CA GLY A 57 -2.14 -10.57 -9.30
C GLY A 57 -1.24 -10.57 -8.06
N ILE A 58 0.06 -10.78 -8.24
CA ILE A 58 1.04 -10.74 -7.15
C ILE A 58 1.16 -9.32 -6.57
N ALA A 59 1.20 -8.29 -7.41
CA ALA A 59 1.23 -6.90 -6.97
C ALA A 59 -0.01 -6.54 -6.15
N ALA A 60 -1.21 -6.96 -6.60
CA ALA A 60 -2.45 -6.74 -5.88
C ALA A 60 -2.48 -7.48 -4.52
N ALA A 61 -2.01 -8.73 -4.49
CA ALA A 61 -1.90 -9.50 -3.26
C ALA A 61 -0.93 -8.82 -2.26
N LEU A 62 0.25 -8.42 -2.71
CA LEU A 62 1.23 -7.71 -1.87
C LEU A 62 0.72 -6.35 -1.39
N ALA A 63 0.00 -5.61 -2.23
CA ALA A 63 -0.61 -4.34 -1.84
C ALA A 63 -1.70 -4.54 -0.78
N SER A 64 -2.57 -5.52 -0.96
CA SER A 64 -3.63 -5.83 -0.01
C SER A 64 -3.06 -6.34 1.32
N LEU A 65 -2.08 -7.24 1.28
CA LEU A 65 -1.42 -7.76 2.49
C LEU A 65 -0.57 -6.70 3.19
N GLY A 66 0.14 -5.88 2.42
CA GLY A 66 0.98 -4.81 2.94
C GLY A 66 0.14 -3.73 3.63
N THR A 67 -0.96 -3.28 3.04
CA THR A 67 -1.83 -2.28 3.66
C THR A 67 -2.52 -2.81 4.90
N SER A 68 -3.13 -4.00 4.85
CA SER A 68 -3.84 -4.58 6.01
C SER A 68 -2.89 -5.06 7.11
N GLY A 69 -1.73 -5.60 6.74
CA GLY A 69 -0.68 -6.03 7.67
C GLY A 69 -0.04 -4.85 8.39
N LEU A 70 0.23 -3.76 7.67
CA LEU A 70 0.77 -2.54 8.27
C LEU A 70 -0.23 -1.90 9.23
N GLU A 71 -1.53 -1.91 8.89
CA GLU A 71 -2.59 -1.40 9.77
C GLU A 71 -2.66 -2.18 11.10
N ARG A 72 -2.59 -3.51 11.04
CA ARG A 72 -2.53 -4.39 12.23
C ARG A 72 -1.23 -4.23 13.02
N LEU A 73 -0.10 -4.06 12.36
CA LEU A 73 1.19 -3.83 13.02
C LEU A 73 1.21 -2.46 13.71
N PHE A 74 0.69 -1.44 13.05
CA PHE A 74 0.57 -0.10 13.61
C PHE A 74 -0.36 -0.09 14.83
N GLN A 75 -1.51 -0.78 14.75
CA GLN A 75 -2.39 -1.00 15.91
C GLN A 75 -1.69 -1.73 17.05
N ARG A 76 -0.84 -2.73 16.77
CA ARG A 76 -0.07 -3.43 17.82
C ARG A 76 1.00 -2.55 18.47
N ILE A 77 1.71 -1.75 17.68
CA ILE A 77 2.82 -0.92 18.18
C ILE A 77 2.29 0.34 18.90
N VAL A 78 1.23 0.95 18.38
CA VAL A 78 0.66 2.20 18.91
C VAL A 78 -0.48 1.93 19.91
N GLY A 79 -1.28 0.90 19.68
CA GLY A 79 -2.38 0.48 20.56
C GLY A 79 -1.91 -0.19 21.86
N GLY A 80 -0.60 -0.39 22.06
CA GLY A 80 -0.04 -0.72 23.37
C GLY A 80 -0.09 0.44 24.39
N ARG A 81 -0.70 1.59 24.06
CA ARG A 81 -0.77 2.76 24.96
C ARG A 81 -2.13 3.49 25.04
N SER A 82 -3.25 2.85 24.73
CA SER A 82 -4.57 3.43 25.08
C SER A 82 -5.67 2.37 25.18
N GLU A 83 -5.80 1.77 26.36
CA GLU A 83 -7.09 1.33 26.95
C GLU A 83 -7.83 2.61 27.44
N PRO A 84 -9.18 2.64 27.54
CA PRO A 84 -10.04 1.67 28.24
C PRO A 84 -11.05 0.90 27.38
#